data_AF-A0A124E5K2-F1
#
_entry.id   AF-A0A124E5K2-F1
#
_cell.length_a   1.000
_cell.length_b   1.000
_cell.length_c   1.000
_cell.angle_alpha   90.00
_cell.angle_beta   90.00
_cell.angle_gamma   90.00
#
_symmetry.space_group_name_H-M   'P 1'
#
loop_
_entity.id
_entity.type
_entity.pdbx_description
1 polymer ?
#
loop_
_entity_poly.entity_id
_entity_poly.type
_entity_poly.pdbx_seq_one_letter_code
_entity_poly.pdbx_strand_id
1 'polypeptide(L)'
;MAHVNSPATPPKPGSPEHWQAWLQRYGGDYTTDAERRAAYDDFTTNLDTMQAVFSQSDGMHTAGYLEAHERVASGDADSPDDAETWVPANLNGYARADWLEGFRSHFEP
;
A
#
# COMPACT_ATOMS: atom_id res chain seq x y z
N MET A 1 12.73 -28.84 16.42
CA MET A 1 12.48 -27.40 16.20
C MET A 1 13.31 -26.98 15.00
N ALA A 2 12.69 -26.74 13.85
CA ALA A 2 13.42 -26.29 12.66
C ALA A 2 13.69 -24.79 12.81
N HIS A 3 14.96 -24.39 12.81
CA HIS A 3 15.36 -23.00 12.76
C HIS A 3 14.93 -22.40 11.42
N VAL A 4 14.02 -21.42 11.44
CA VAL A 4 13.68 -20.62 10.26
C VAL A 4 14.86 -19.69 10.01
N ASN A 5 15.74 -20.07 9.08
CA ASN A 5 16.81 -19.21 8.63
C ASN A 5 16.21 -18.15 7.69
N SER A 6 15.81 -17.02 8.24
CA SER A 6 15.27 -15.91 7.43
C SER A 6 16.41 -15.29 6.64
N PRO A 7 16.31 -15.14 5.31
CA PRO A 7 17.32 -14.40 4.54
C PRO A 7 17.40 -12.95 5.04
N ALA A 8 18.61 -12.37 5.03
CA ALA A 8 18.87 -11.00 5.51
C ALA A 8 18.10 -9.92 4.74
N THR A 9 17.67 -10.23 3.52
CA THR A 9 16.78 -9.39 2.70
C THR A 9 15.53 -10.19 2.35
N PRO A 10 14.31 -9.66 2.58
CA PRO A 10 13.10 -10.32 2.13
C PRO A 10 13.11 -10.47 0.60
N PRO A 11 12.58 -11.58 0.06
CA PRO A 11 12.53 -11.79 -1.38
C PRO A 11 11.70 -10.70 -2.08
N LYS A 12 12.07 -10.38 -3.32
CA LYS A 12 11.35 -9.39 -4.11
C LYS A 12 9.89 -9.84 -4.29
N PRO A 13 8.88 -8.96 -4.05
CA PRO A 13 7.49 -9.29 -4.33
C PRO A 13 7.29 -9.83 -5.74
N GLY A 14 6.63 -10.98 -5.83
CA GLY A 14 6.30 -11.67 -7.08
C GLY A 14 7.43 -12.51 -7.67
N SER A 15 8.61 -12.54 -7.04
CA SER A 15 9.69 -13.40 -7.49
C SER A 15 9.44 -14.88 -7.14
N PRO A 16 10.11 -15.82 -7.82
CA PRO A 16 10.07 -17.24 -7.44
C PRO A 16 10.44 -17.47 -5.97
N GLU A 17 11.39 -16.72 -5.43
CA GLU A 17 11.82 -16.80 -4.03
C GLU A 17 10.73 -16.32 -3.08
N HIS A 18 9.91 -15.34 -3.47
CA HIS A 18 8.75 -14.92 -2.68
C HIS A 18 7.70 -16.04 -2.58
N TRP A 19 7.44 -16.72 -3.71
CA TRP A 19 6.57 -17.90 -3.71
C TRP A 19 7.12 -19.03 -2.83
N GLN A 20 8.43 -19.32 -2.91
CA GLN A 20 9.05 -20.33 -2.05
C GLN A 20 8.98 -19.97 -0.57
N ALA A 21 9.20 -18.70 -0.22
CA ALA A 21 9.07 -18.24 1.16
C ALA A 21 7.62 -18.32 1.67
N TRP A 22 6.64 -18.02 0.81
CA TRP A 22 5.22 -18.18 1.13
C TRP A 22 4.86 -19.64 1.39
N LEU A 23 5.32 -20.57 0.52
CA LEU A 23 5.11 -22.01 0.71
C LEU A 23 5.70 -22.53 2.02
N GLN A 24 6.90 -22.07 2.39
CA GLN A 24 7.54 -22.50 3.65
C GLN A 24 6.78 -22.06 4.90
N ARG A 25 6.06 -20.93 4.82
CA ARG A 25 5.40 -20.32 5.98
C ARG A 25 3.91 -20.63 6.05
N TYR A 26 3.25 -20.72 4.91
CA TYR A 26 1.79 -20.82 4.79
C TYR A 26 1.33 -21.91 3.81
N GLY A 27 2.25 -22.55 3.08
CA GLY A 27 1.90 -23.56 2.10
C GLY A 27 1.20 -24.76 2.74
N GLY A 28 0.18 -25.27 2.05
CA GLY A 28 -0.46 -26.53 2.40
C GLY A 28 0.26 -27.75 1.80
N ASP A 29 -0.19 -28.93 2.19
CA ASP A 29 0.25 -30.21 1.63
C ASP A 29 -0.38 -30.44 0.26
N TYR A 30 0.05 -29.67 -0.76
CA TYR A 30 -0.42 -29.83 -2.14
C TYR A 30 0.10 -31.16 -2.70
N THR A 31 -0.80 -32.11 -2.92
CA THR A 31 -0.45 -33.47 -3.38
C THR A 31 -0.40 -33.60 -4.89
N THR A 32 -1.00 -32.64 -5.60
CA THR A 32 -1.03 -32.59 -7.06
C THR A 32 -0.47 -31.29 -7.60
N ASP A 33 0.06 -31.34 -8.83
CA ASP A 33 0.52 -30.14 -9.54
C ASP A 33 -0.63 -29.15 -9.79
N ALA A 34 -1.86 -29.63 -9.98
CA ALA A 34 -3.03 -28.80 -10.17
C ALA A 34 -3.36 -27.97 -8.92
N GLU A 35 -3.34 -28.58 -7.74
CA GLU A 35 -3.54 -27.88 -6.46
C GLU A 35 -2.45 -26.84 -6.23
N ARG A 36 -1.19 -27.20 -6.49
CA ARG A 36 -0.06 -26.29 -6.35
C ARG A 36 -0.16 -25.11 -7.33
N ARG A 37 -0.67 -25.34 -8.53
CA ARG A 37 -0.88 -24.30 -9.54
C ARG A 37 -2.01 -23.35 -9.13
N ALA A 38 -3.14 -23.86 -8.64
CA ALA A 38 -4.23 -23.04 -8.13
C ALA A 38 -3.78 -22.15 -6.96
N ALA A 39 -3.01 -22.71 -6.01
CA ALA A 39 -2.47 -21.94 -4.90
C ALA A 39 -1.49 -20.82 -5.35
N TYR A 40 -0.72 -21.08 -6.41
CA TYR A 40 0.14 -20.06 -7.01
C TYR A 40 -0.68 -18.93 -7.64
N ASP A 41 -1.75 -19.27 -8.37
CA ASP A 41 -2.62 -18.26 -9.00
C ASP A 41 -3.32 -17.39 -7.94
N ASP A 42 -3.81 -17.97 -6.84
CA ASP A 42 -4.35 -17.23 -5.69
C ASP A 42 -3.31 -16.32 -5.04
N PHE A 43 -2.09 -16.83 -4.82
CA PHE A 43 -0.98 -16.04 -4.28
C PHE A 43 -0.69 -14.82 -5.16
N THR A 44 -0.63 -14.99 -6.48
CA THR A 44 -0.38 -13.87 -7.40
C THR A 44 -1.51 -12.86 -7.41
N THR A 45 -2.76 -13.30 -7.35
CA THR A 45 -3.95 -12.43 -7.32
C THR A 45 -4.00 -11.59 -6.04
N ASN A 46 -3.73 -12.23 -4.89
CA ASN A 46 -3.68 -11.54 -3.60
C ASN A 46 -2.51 -10.55 -3.54
N LEU A 47 -1.36 -10.91 -4.10
CA LEU A 47 -0.20 -10.03 -4.17
C LEU A 47 -0.51 -8.78 -4.99
N ASP A 48 -1.08 -8.94 -6.18
CA ASP A 48 -1.46 -7.82 -7.05
C ASP A 48 -2.47 -6.89 -6.36
N THR A 49 -3.49 -7.47 -5.71
CA THR A 49 -4.48 -6.72 -4.92
C THR A 49 -3.82 -5.87 -3.82
N MET A 50 -2.91 -6.47 -3.04
CA MET A 50 -2.19 -5.74 -1.99
C MET A 50 -1.30 -4.64 -2.58
N GLN A 51 -0.56 -4.93 -3.66
CA GLN A 51 0.29 -3.94 -4.33
C GLN A 51 -0.53 -2.77 -4.87
N ALA A 52 -1.71 -3.02 -5.42
CA ALA A 52 -2.61 -1.96 -5.89
C ALA A 52 -3.11 -1.08 -4.74
N VAL A 53 -3.46 -1.66 -3.58
CA VAL A 53 -3.90 -0.90 -2.39
C VAL A 53 -2.76 -0.03 -1.85
N PHE A 54 -1.55 -0.59 -1.69
CA PHE A 54 -0.44 0.16 -1.11
C PHE A 54 0.18 1.17 -2.08
N SER A 55 0.18 0.92 -3.39
CA SER A 55 0.72 1.87 -4.37
C SER A 55 -0.14 3.13 -4.55
N GLN A 56 -1.45 3.09 -4.24
CA GLN A 56 -2.27 4.31 -4.24
C GLN A 56 -1.80 5.33 -3.19
N SER A 57 -1.13 4.87 -2.11
CA SER A 57 -0.56 5.79 -1.12
C SER A 57 0.72 6.47 -1.61
N ASP A 58 1.42 5.90 -2.60
CA ASP A 58 2.68 6.47 -3.08
C ASP A 58 2.41 7.87 -3.71
N GLY A 59 2.84 8.92 -3.00
CA GLY A 59 2.73 10.31 -3.46
C GLY A 59 1.45 11.03 -3.06
N MET A 60 0.56 10.41 -2.28
CA MET A 60 -0.65 11.08 -1.80
C MET A 60 -0.34 12.20 -0.82
N HIS A 61 0.67 12.05 0.02
CA HIS A 61 1.19 13.15 0.85
C HIS A 61 1.54 14.39 0.01
N THR A 62 2.33 14.22 -1.06
CA THR A 62 2.69 15.34 -1.95
C THR A 62 1.45 15.93 -2.63
N ALA A 63 0.51 15.09 -3.07
CA ALA A 63 -0.73 15.56 -3.68
C ALA A 63 -1.58 16.40 -2.71
N GLY A 64 -1.70 15.98 -1.44
CA GLY A 64 -2.40 16.74 -0.41
C GLY A 64 -1.73 18.07 -0.11
N TYR A 65 -0.40 18.10 -0.01
CA TYR A 65 0.37 19.34 0.20
C TYR A 65 0.16 20.35 -0.93
N LEU A 66 0.20 19.88 -2.19
CA LEU A 66 -0.01 20.73 -3.35
C LEU A 66 -1.44 21.27 -3.44
N GLU A 67 -2.44 20.44 -3.14
CA GLU A 67 -3.83 20.91 -3.08
C GLU A 67 -3.96 22.01 -2.01
N ALA A 68 -3.41 21.82 -0.81
CA ALA A 68 -3.43 22.85 0.23
C ALA A 68 -2.79 24.16 -0.25
N HIS A 69 -1.64 24.07 -0.93
CA HIS A 69 -0.98 25.25 -1.51
C HIS A 69 -1.86 26.00 -2.50
N GLU A 70 -2.56 25.30 -3.40
CA GLU A 70 -3.45 25.92 -4.38
C GLU A 70 -4.68 26.55 -3.71
N ARG A 71 -5.27 25.88 -2.71
CA ARG A 71 -6.46 26.37 -2.00
C ARG A 71 -6.17 27.56 -1.09
N VAL A 72 -5.02 27.58 -0.42
CA VAL A 72 -4.57 28.75 0.34
C VAL A 72 -4.32 29.92 -0.61
N ALA A 73 -3.72 29.68 -1.78
CA ALA A 73 -3.50 30.72 -2.77
C ALA A 73 -4.81 31.29 -3.36
N SER A 74 -5.87 30.48 -3.47
CA SER A 74 -7.20 30.92 -3.91
C SER A 74 -8.06 31.52 -2.80
N GLY A 75 -7.70 31.32 -1.54
CA GLY A 75 -8.50 31.71 -0.36
C GLY A 75 -9.64 30.75 -0.03
N ASP A 76 -9.58 29.51 -0.53
CA ASP A 76 -10.58 28.46 -0.30
C ASP A 76 -10.27 27.57 0.92
N ALA A 77 -9.07 27.67 1.49
CA ALA A 77 -8.67 27.00 2.71
C ALA A 77 -7.80 27.93 3.55
N ASP A 78 -8.11 28.04 4.84
CA ASP A 78 -7.40 28.91 5.79
C ASP A 78 -6.78 28.10 6.95
N SER A 79 -7.11 26.82 7.06
CA SER A 79 -6.68 25.98 8.18
C SER A 79 -6.46 24.51 7.78
N PRO A 80 -5.68 23.76 8.57
CA PRO A 80 -5.53 22.31 8.38
C PRO A 80 -6.84 21.52 8.56
N ASP A 81 -7.85 22.10 9.23
CA ASP A 81 -9.15 21.46 9.45
C ASP A 81 -9.99 21.39 8.15
N ASP A 82 -9.68 22.23 7.17
CA ASP A 82 -10.37 22.27 5.86
C ASP A 82 -10.07 21.03 5.00
N ALA A 83 -9.05 20.25 5.35
CA ALA A 83 -8.59 19.09 4.59
C ALA A 83 -9.71 18.07 4.29
N GLU A 84 -10.58 17.82 5.27
CA GLU A 84 -11.67 16.83 5.16
C GLU A 84 -12.71 17.21 4.10
N THR A 85 -12.80 18.49 3.74
CA THR A 85 -13.70 19.00 2.68
C THR A 85 -13.22 18.60 1.29
N TRP A 86 -11.91 18.51 1.09
CA TRP A 86 -11.29 18.40 -0.23
C TRP A 86 -10.65 17.04 -0.50
N VAL A 87 -10.68 16.13 0.47
CA VAL A 87 -10.14 14.78 0.29
C VAL A 87 -10.85 14.02 -0.85
N PRO A 88 -10.12 13.45 -1.82
CA PRO A 88 -10.76 12.72 -2.91
C PRO A 88 -11.51 11.47 -2.41
N ALA A 89 -12.74 11.29 -2.89
CA ALA A 89 -13.65 10.24 -2.40
C ALA A 89 -13.23 8.80 -2.76
N ASN A 90 -12.34 8.63 -3.74
CA ASN A 90 -11.89 7.34 -4.27
C ASN A 90 -10.55 6.87 -3.67
N LEU A 91 -10.04 7.56 -2.64
CA LEU A 91 -8.84 7.11 -1.93
C LEU A 91 -9.18 5.96 -0.99
N ASN A 92 -8.37 4.90 -1.02
CA ASN A 92 -8.40 3.92 0.05
C ASN A 92 -7.93 4.54 1.38
N GLY A 93 -8.15 3.84 2.50
CA GLY A 93 -7.86 4.39 3.83
C GLY A 93 -6.41 4.86 4.05
N TYR A 94 -5.42 4.19 3.46
CA TYR A 94 -4.01 4.58 3.55
C TYR A 94 -3.73 5.82 2.71
N ALA A 95 -4.13 5.78 1.43
CA ALA A 95 -4.00 6.91 0.51
C ALA A 95 -4.71 8.17 1.05
N ARG A 96 -5.88 8.00 1.67
CA ARG A 96 -6.63 9.07 2.32
C ARG A 96 -5.87 9.67 3.50
N ALA A 97 -5.34 8.82 4.39
CA ALA A 97 -4.59 9.27 5.55
C ALA A 97 -3.33 10.05 5.13
N ASP A 98 -2.59 9.51 4.17
CA ASP A 98 -1.37 10.12 3.63
C ASP A 98 -1.67 11.47 2.94
N TRP A 99 -2.74 11.53 2.14
CA TRP A 99 -3.21 12.78 1.54
C TRP A 99 -3.58 13.84 2.59
N LEU A 100 -4.30 13.46 3.64
CA LEU A 100 -4.70 14.37 4.71
C LEU A 100 -3.50 14.87 5.51
N GLU A 101 -2.52 14.01 5.79
CA GLU A 101 -1.25 14.40 6.40
C GLU A 101 -0.52 15.43 5.54
N GLY A 102 -0.43 15.17 4.23
CA GLY A 102 0.12 16.10 3.26
C GLY A 102 -0.55 17.46 3.26
N PHE A 103 -1.89 17.50 3.19
CA PHE A 103 -2.65 18.75 3.22
C PHE A 103 -2.38 19.54 4.51
N ARG A 104 -2.41 18.87 5.67
CA ARG A 104 -2.19 19.50 6.98
C ARG A 104 -0.76 20.03 7.13
N SER A 105 0.23 19.32 6.60
CA SER A 105 1.65 19.71 6.66
C SER A 105 1.95 21.04 5.97
N HIS A 106 1.10 21.50 5.05
CA HIS A 106 1.23 22.83 4.45
C HIS A 106 1.15 23.97 5.47
N PHE A 107 0.37 23.78 6.54
CA PHE A 107 0.11 24.79 7.57
C PHE A 107 1.08 24.69 8.76
N GLU A 108 1.98 23.69 8.75
CA GLU A 108 3.01 23.56 9.77
C GLU A 108 4.14 24.59 9.53
N PRO A 109 4.66 25.23 10.60
CA PRO A 109 5.67 26.29 10.49
C PRO A 109 7.08 25.80 10.13
#